data_AF-X1U9A9-F1
#
_entry.id   AF-X1U9A9-F1
#
_cell.length_a   1.000
_cell.length_b   1.000
_cell.length_c   1.000
_cell.angle_alpha   90.00
_cell.angle_beta   90.00
_cell.angle_gamma   90.00
#
_symmetry.space_group_name_H-M   'P 1'
#
loop_
_entity.id
_entity.type
_entity.pdbx_description
1 polymer ?
#
loop_
_entity_poly.entity_id
_entity_poly.type
_entity_poly.pdbx_seq_one_letter_code
_entity_poly.pdbx_strand_id
1 'polypeptide(L)'
;HGFIFAHREKTKKEGWIPISRQSLDALKKYLSWRHTKDKRLFPFEYNDIWQWLKKLGKRAGMRNRLHAHLFRHTAAALRRIAGQEITDIADLLGHKKLDTTRRYQAIKPVDLKERLKPIFPEENNG
;
A
#
# COMPACT_ATOMS: atom_id res chain seq x y z
N HIS A 1 12.79 4.95 -5.05
CA HIS A 1 11.59 4.30 -4.45
C HIS A 1 11.95 3.46 -3.22
N GLY A 2 10.99 3.01 -2.42
CA GLY A 2 11.23 2.16 -1.24
C GLY A 2 10.27 0.97 -1.13
N PHE A 3 10.49 0.08 -0.16
CA PHE A 3 9.60 -1.04 0.13
C PHE A 3 9.33 -1.15 1.63
N ILE A 4 8.12 -1.55 2.00
CA ILE A 4 7.73 -1.93 3.37
C ILE A 4 7.43 -3.42 3.38
N PHE A 5 7.96 -4.15 4.36
CA PHE A 5 7.57 -5.54 4.59
C PHE A 5 6.29 -5.59 5.42
N ALA A 6 5.27 -6.31 4.93
CA ALA A 6 3.98 -6.44 5.60
C ALA A 6 3.69 -7.89 5.98
N HIS A 7 3.46 -8.13 7.26
CA HIS A 7 2.93 -9.37 7.80
C HIS A 7 1.40 -9.28 7.84
N ARG A 8 0.68 -10.19 7.15
CA ARG A 8 -0.79 -10.18 7.12
C ARG A 8 -1.36 -11.41 7.84
N GLU A 9 -1.95 -11.18 9.01
CA GLU A 9 -2.53 -12.25 9.83
C GLU A 9 -3.70 -12.96 9.14
N LYS A 10 -4.63 -12.19 8.55
CA LYS A 10 -5.88 -12.74 7.96
C LYS A 10 -5.64 -13.64 6.74
N THR A 11 -4.56 -13.40 5.99
CA THR A 11 -4.24 -14.16 4.77
C THR A 11 -3.04 -15.09 4.95
N LYS A 12 -2.33 -15.02 6.09
CA LYS A 12 -1.02 -15.66 6.32
C LYS A 12 -0.02 -15.44 5.17
N LYS A 13 -0.19 -14.35 4.43
CA LYS A 13 0.66 -13.96 3.30
C LYS A 13 1.53 -12.80 3.74
N GLU A 14 2.83 -12.93 3.60
CA GLU A 14 3.79 -11.86 3.84
C GLU A 14 4.31 -11.34 2.52
N GLY A 15 4.73 -10.08 2.49
CA GLY A 15 5.38 -9.58 1.28
C GLY A 15 5.82 -8.13 1.32
N TRP A 16 6.62 -7.80 0.33
CA TRP A 16 7.12 -6.46 0.08
C TRP A 16 6.06 -5.62 -0.62
N ILE A 17 5.73 -4.48 -0.04
CA ILE A 17 4.82 -3.48 -0.62
C ILE A 17 5.69 -2.32 -1.12
N PRO A 18 5.68 -2.02 -2.43
CA PRO A 18 6.41 -0.87 -2.95
C PRO A 18 5.72 0.41 -2.48
N ILE A 19 6.53 1.38 -2.06
CA ILE A 19 6.11 2.72 -1.69
C ILE A 19 6.84 3.75 -2.56
N SER A 20 6.15 4.85 -2.87
CA SER A 20 6.76 5.94 -3.62
C SER A 20 7.83 6.66 -2.80
N ARG A 21 8.68 7.43 -3.48
CA ARG A 21 9.66 8.31 -2.81
C ARG A 21 8.95 9.30 -1.88
N GLN A 22 7.87 9.93 -2.35
CA GLN A 22 7.04 10.82 -1.55
C GLN A 22 6.50 10.14 -0.27
N SER A 23 6.02 8.90 -0.35
CA SER A 23 5.58 8.14 0.83
C SER A 23 6.73 7.79 1.78
N LEU A 24 7.91 7.46 1.23
CA LEU A 24 9.10 7.20 2.03
C LEU A 24 9.57 8.46 2.78
N ASP A 25 9.57 9.61 2.12
CA ASP A 25 9.96 10.89 2.72
C ASP A 25 8.96 11.33 3.79
N ALA A 26 7.66 11.17 3.54
CA ALA A 26 6.61 11.39 4.54
C ALA A 26 6.79 10.46 5.75
N LEU A 27 7.13 9.19 5.52
CA LEU A 27 7.39 8.23 6.59
C LEU A 27 8.63 8.62 7.41
N LYS A 28 9.73 9.03 6.77
CA LYS A 28 10.93 9.52 7.47
C LYS A 28 10.63 10.73 8.34
N LYS A 29 9.89 11.71 7.81
CA LYS A 29 9.45 12.91 8.55
C LYS A 29 8.56 12.55 9.74
N TYR A 30 7.66 11.57 9.56
CA TYR A 30 6.85 11.06 10.65
C TYR A 30 7.71 10.41 11.73
N LEU A 31 8.65 9.54 11.36
CA LEU A 31 9.54 8.85 12.29
C LEU A 31 10.47 9.81 13.05
N SER A 32 10.92 10.90 12.43
CA SER A 32 11.74 11.91 13.12
C SER A 32 10.94 12.71 14.16
N TRP A 33 9.64 12.91 13.94
CA TRP A 33 8.74 13.60 14.87
C TRP A 33 8.18 12.66 15.95
N ARG A 34 8.03 11.38 15.62
CA ARG A 34 7.40 10.39 16.49
C ARG A 34 8.38 9.93 17.58
N HIS A 35 8.22 10.47 18.79
CA HIS A 35 8.90 9.96 19.98
C HIS A 35 7.93 9.15 20.85
N THR A 36 7.94 7.82 20.71
CA THR A 36 7.11 6.93 21.52
C THR A 36 7.81 5.61 21.80
N LYS A 37 7.43 4.96 22.90
CA LYS A 37 7.89 3.62 23.28
C LYS A 37 7.09 2.50 22.60
N ASP A 38 6.01 2.83 21.90
CA ASP A 38 5.16 1.85 21.20
C ASP A 38 5.91 1.22 20.01
N LYS A 39 5.92 -0.11 19.96
CA LYS A 39 6.59 -0.91 18.91
C LYS A 39 5.88 -0.86 17.56
N ARG A 40 4.58 -0.54 17.51
CA ARG A 40 3.80 -0.44 16.26
C ARG A 40 4.41 0.65 15.37
N LEU A 41 4.36 0.53 14.03
CA LEU A 41 4.84 1.61 13.15
C LEU A 41 3.96 2.87 13.28
N PHE A 42 2.65 2.67 13.39
CA PHE A 42 1.66 3.72 13.62
C PHE A 42 0.85 3.32 14.86
N PRO A 43 0.99 4.02 16.00
CA PRO A 43 0.25 3.72 17.22
C PRO A 43 -1.12 4.42 17.17
N PHE A 44 -1.84 4.19 16.07
CA PHE A 44 -3.14 4.79 15.81
C PHE A 44 -4.21 3.71 15.82
N GLU A 45 -5.37 4.04 16.34
CA GLU A 45 -6.52 3.16 16.30
C GLU A 45 -7.29 3.35 14.98
N TYR A 46 -8.10 2.35 14.62
CA TYR A 46 -8.90 2.41 13.39
C TYR A 46 -9.78 3.67 13.32
N ASN A 47 -10.36 4.07 14.46
CA ASN A 47 -11.22 5.24 14.55
C ASN A 47 -10.46 6.55 14.32
N ASP A 48 -9.18 6.64 14.70
CA ASP A 48 -8.35 7.84 14.44
C ASP A 48 -8.19 8.05 12.94
N ILE A 49 -7.83 6.98 12.24
CA ILE A 49 -7.67 6.98 10.78
C ILE A 49 -8.99 7.35 10.11
N TRP A 50 -10.11 6.75 10.54
CA TRP A 50 -11.42 7.06 9.99
C TRP A 50 -11.80 8.54 10.15
N GLN A 51 -11.59 9.11 11.34
CA GLN A 51 -11.83 10.53 11.60
C GLN A 51 -10.94 11.45 10.77
N TRP A 52 -9.64 11.12 10.63
CA TRP A 52 -8.73 11.88 9.79
C TRP A 52 -9.15 11.86 8.33
N LEU A 53 -9.54 10.70 7.80
CA LEU A 53 -10.04 10.57 6.43
C LEU A 53 -11.32 11.38 6.22
N LYS A 54 -12.23 11.42 7.19
CA LYS A 54 -13.43 12.26 7.12
C LYS A 54 -13.08 13.76 7.06
N LYS A 55 -12.11 14.21 7.88
CA LYS A 55 -11.62 15.60 7.87
C LYS A 55 -10.94 15.95 6.54
N LEU A 56 -10.08 15.06 6.03
CA LEU A 56 -9.43 15.23 4.73
C LEU A 56 -10.44 15.23 3.58
N GLY A 57 -11.43 14.34 3.63
CA GLY A 57 -12.51 14.27 2.64
C GLY A 57 -13.33 15.55 2.60
N LYS A 58 -13.65 16.15 3.76
CA LYS A 58 -14.31 17.47 3.82
C LYS A 58 -13.44 18.57 3.19
N ARG A 59 -12.14 18.62 3.52
CA ARG A 59 -11.20 19.62 2.99
C ARG A 59 -10.98 19.49 1.48
N ALA A 60 -10.98 18.27 0.95
CA ALA A 60 -10.80 17.99 -0.47
C ALA A 60 -12.10 18.08 -1.29
N GLY A 61 -13.23 18.49 -0.69
CA GLY A 61 -14.54 18.50 -1.37
C GLY A 61 -15.12 17.10 -1.64
N MET A 62 -14.48 16.04 -1.15
CA MET A 62 -14.88 14.64 -1.33
C MET A 62 -15.88 14.14 -0.28
N ARG A 63 -16.24 14.97 0.71
CA ARG A 63 -17.19 14.65 1.80
C ARG A 63 -16.92 13.24 2.38
N ASN A 64 -17.94 12.36 2.41
CA ASN A 64 -17.87 11.00 2.95
C ASN A 64 -17.36 9.96 1.93
N ARG A 65 -16.93 10.37 0.73
CA ARG A 65 -16.42 9.43 -0.29
C ARG A 65 -14.99 8.99 -0.01
N LEU A 66 -14.21 9.76 0.74
CA LEU A 66 -12.83 9.42 1.08
C LEU A 66 -12.78 8.41 2.23
N HIS A 67 -12.33 7.19 1.95
CA HIS A 67 -12.19 6.10 2.92
C HIS A 67 -11.05 5.17 2.52
N ALA A 68 -10.57 4.35 3.46
CA ALA A 68 -9.37 3.51 3.26
C ALA A 68 -9.46 2.59 2.03
N HIS A 69 -10.64 2.04 1.75
CA HIS A 69 -10.84 1.13 0.62
C HIS A 69 -10.71 1.84 -0.74
N LEU A 70 -11.08 3.12 -0.83
CA LEU A 70 -10.91 3.92 -2.05
C LEU A 70 -9.43 4.06 -2.44
N PHE A 71 -8.53 4.27 -1.48
CA PHE A 71 -7.08 4.32 -1.77
C PHE A 71 -6.58 3.00 -2.33
N ARG A 72 -7.06 1.87 -1.79
CA ARG A 72 -6.70 0.54 -2.27
C ARG A 72 -7.19 0.30 -3.70
N HIS A 73 -8.42 0.67 -4.02
CA HIS A 73 -8.95 0.59 -5.39
C HIS A 73 -8.17 1.48 -6.35
N THR A 74 -7.88 2.70 -5.93
CA THR A 74 -7.08 3.64 -6.75
C THR A 74 -5.69 3.09 -7.01
N ALA A 75 -5.02 2.52 -5.99
CA ALA A 75 -3.73 1.88 -6.16
C ALA A 75 -3.78 0.68 -7.12
N ALA A 76 -4.84 -0.13 -7.06
CA ALA A 76 -5.04 -1.26 -7.98
C ALA A 76 -5.22 -0.78 -9.43
N ALA A 77 -6.08 0.23 -9.62
CA ALA A 77 -6.37 0.81 -10.93
C ALA A 77 -5.13 1.45 -11.55
N LEU A 78 -4.39 2.27 -10.80
CA LEU A 78 -3.16 2.91 -11.28
C LEU A 78 -2.10 1.88 -11.68
N ARG A 79 -1.95 0.78 -10.92
CA ARG A 79 -1.04 -0.32 -11.29
C ARG A 79 -1.45 -1.00 -12.57
N ARG A 80 -2.75 -1.22 -12.78
CA ARG A 80 -3.27 -1.81 -14.00
C ARG A 80 -3.03 -0.91 -15.21
N ILE A 81 -3.22 0.40 -15.05
CA ILE A 81 -2.93 1.43 -16.06
C ILE A 81 -1.44 1.44 -16.40
N ALA A 82 -0.56 1.29 -15.39
CA ALA A 82 0.88 1.16 -15.58
C ALA A 82 1.33 -0.17 -16.22
N GLY A 83 0.39 -1.00 -16.70
CA GLY A 83 0.69 -2.24 -17.41
C GLY A 83 1.12 -3.40 -16.51
N GLN A 84 0.84 -3.35 -15.20
CA GLN A 84 1.10 -4.50 -14.32
C GLN A 84 0.08 -5.60 -14.54
N GLU A 85 0.56 -6.84 -14.47
CA GLU A 85 -0.29 -8.02 -14.55
C GLU A 85 -1.29 -8.03 -13.40
N ILE A 86 -2.55 -8.37 -13.72
CA ILE A 86 -3.61 -8.43 -12.71
C ILE A 86 -3.29 -9.46 -11.62
N THR A 87 -2.44 -10.44 -11.96
CA THR A 87 -1.95 -11.45 -11.04
C THR A 87 -1.04 -10.87 -9.98
N ASP A 88 -0.04 -10.10 -10.37
CA ASP A 88 0.88 -9.42 -9.47
C ASP A 88 0.16 -8.38 -8.60
N ILE A 89 -0.82 -7.66 -9.17
CA ILE A 89 -1.65 -6.70 -8.40
C ILE A 89 -2.45 -7.45 -7.31
N ALA A 90 -3.04 -8.60 -7.63
CA ALA A 90 -3.81 -9.39 -6.70
C ALA A 90 -2.97 -9.89 -5.51
N ASP A 91 -1.75 -10.37 -5.79
CA ASP A 91 -0.83 -10.89 -4.79
C ASP A 91 -0.25 -9.75 -3.94
N LEU A 92 0.12 -8.63 -4.55
CA LEU A 92 0.52 -7.42 -3.82
C LEU A 92 -0.57 -6.97 -2.86
N LEU A 93 -1.82 -6.96 -3.30
CA LEU A 93 -2.95 -6.54 -2.47
C LEU A 93 -3.34 -7.62 -1.44
N GLY A 94 -2.95 -8.88 -1.64
CA GLY A 94 -3.26 -9.99 -0.73
C GLY A 94 -4.69 -10.52 -0.88
N HIS A 95 -5.24 -10.52 -2.09
CA HIS A 95 -6.55 -11.12 -2.35
C HIS A 95 -6.46 -12.66 -2.25
N LYS A 96 -7.32 -13.26 -1.42
CA LYS A 96 -7.37 -14.72 -1.19
C LYS A 96 -8.09 -15.50 -2.32
N LYS A 97 -8.89 -14.82 -3.13
CA LYS A 97 -9.88 -15.42 -4.05
C LYS A 97 -9.60 -15.23 -5.55
N LEU A 98 -8.40 -14.81 -5.97
CA LEU A 98 -8.20 -14.44 -7.37
C LEU A 98 -7.82 -15.57 -8.33
N ASP A 99 -7.65 -16.82 -7.89
CA ASP A 99 -7.90 -18.00 -8.73
C ASP A 99 -7.64 -19.31 -7.95
N THR A 100 -8.49 -20.32 -8.10
CA THR A 100 -8.19 -21.69 -7.66
C THR A 100 -7.03 -22.32 -8.44
N THR A 101 -6.75 -21.81 -9.65
CA THR A 101 -5.66 -22.21 -10.55
C THR A 101 -4.27 -21.79 -10.05
N ARG A 102 -4.18 -20.81 -9.13
CA ARG A 102 -2.91 -20.31 -8.57
C ARG A 102 -2.30 -21.14 -7.44
N ARG A 103 -2.97 -22.19 -6.94
CA ARG A 103 -2.41 -23.01 -5.86
C ARG A 103 -1.06 -23.64 -6.25
N TYR A 104 -0.78 -23.77 -7.55
CA TYR A 104 0.45 -24.35 -8.10
C TYR A 104 1.56 -23.35 -8.45
N GLN A 105 1.30 -22.03 -8.43
CA GLN A 105 2.30 -20.99 -8.71
C GLN A 105 2.52 -20.14 -7.46
N ALA A 106 3.07 -20.74 -6.40
CA ALA A 106 3.51 -20.00 -5.23
C ALA A 106 4.73 -19.12 -5.58
N ILE A 107 4.47 -17.94 -6.13
CA ILE A 107 5.50 -16.93 -6.37
C ILE A 107 6.06 -16.49 -5.01
N LYS A 108 7.38 -16.51 -4.84
CA LYS A 108 7.99 -16.08 -3.58
C LYS A 108 7.87 -14.56 -3.46
N PRO A 109 7.78 -14.01 -2.25
CA PRO A 109 7.72 -12.56 -2.04
C PRO A 109 8.87 -11.76 -2.67
N VAL A 110 10.04 -12.40 -2.85
CA VAL A 110 11.21 -11.82 -3.53
C VAL A 110 10.98 -11.69 -5.04
N ASP A 111 10.45 -12.72 -5.69
CA ASP A 111 10.16 -12.70 -7.13
C ASP A 111 9.08 -11.65 -7.46
N LEU A 112 8.09 -11.50 -6.57
CA LEU A 112 7.07 -10.45 -6.70
C LEU A 112 7.68 -9.05 -6.57
N LYS A 113 8.65 -8.86 -5.66
CA LYS A 113 9.35 -7.58 -5.51
C LYS A 113 10.04 -7.14 -6.80
N GLU A 114 10.65 -8.08 -7.53
CA GLU A 114 11.34 -7.79 -8.80
C GLU A 114 10.37 -7.46 -9.94
N ARG A 115 9.19 -8.08 -9.97
CA ARG A 115 8.18 -7.85 -11.00
C ARG A 115 7.41 -6.54 -10.80
N LEU A 116 7.32 -6.06 -9.57
CA LEU A 116 6.55 -4.86 -9.25
C LEU A 116 7.26 -3.59 -9.74
N LYS A 117 6.72 -3.02 -10.81
CA LYS A 117 7.14 -1.70 -11.30
C LYS A 117 6.67 -0.55 -10.38
N PRO A 118 7.37 0.59 -10.37
CA PRO A 118 6.86 1.82 -9.78
C PRO A 118 5.54 2.25 -10.45
N ILE A 119 4.61 2.81 -9.67
CA ILE A 119 3.35 3.36 -10.20
C ILE A 119 3.57 4.78 -10.75
N PHE A 120 4.51 5.51 -10.14
CA PHE A 120 4.85 6.87 -10.51
C PHE A 120 6.29 6.88 -11.04
N PRO A 121 6.57 7.61 -12.14
CA PRO A 121 7.95 7.81 -12.59
C PRO A 121 8.78 8.45 -11.47
N GLU A 122 10.05 8.09 -11.34
CA GLU A 122 10.99 8.96 -10.59
C GLU A 122 10.96 10.30 -11.32
N GLU A 123 10.58 11.37 -10.65
CA GLU A 123 10.85 12.71 -11.18
C GLU A 123 12.37 12.81 -11.34
N ASN A 124 12.83 12.84 -12.60
CA ASN A 124 14.16 13.34 -12.92
C ASN A 124 14.16 14.81 -12.52
N ASN A 125 14.61 15.09 -11.30
CA ASN A 125 15.01 16.44 -10.92
C ASN A 125 16.22 16.79 -11.80
N GLY A 126 15.97 17.49 -12.90
CA GLY A 126 16.98 18.27 -13.61
C GLY A 126 17.46 19.43 -12.76
#